data_AF-A0A509LHZ5-F1
#
_entry.id   AF-A0A509LHZ5-F1
#
_cell.length_a   1.000
_cell.length_b   1.000
_cell.length_c   1.000
_cell.angle_alpha   90.00
_cell.angle_beta   90.00
_cell.angle_gamma   90.00
#
_symmetry.space_group_name_H-M   'P 1'
#
loop_
_entity.id
_entity.type
_entity.pdbx_description
1 polymer ?
#
loop_
_entity_poly.entity_id
_entity_poly.type
_entity_poly.pdbx_seq_one_letter_code
_entity_poly.pdbx_strand_id
1 'polypeptide(L)' 'MNTHLIEDKFNALSDDLKQEVLDFIDFLITKQRHKKTSKKFNFSWEGGLSDLNTKYNSVDLQHQSMEWR' A
#
# COMPACT_ATOMS: atom_id res chain seq x y z
N MET A 1 -8.99 28.25 -8.86
CA MET A 1 -7.94 27.84 -9.83
C MET A 1 -8.39 28.33 -11.19
N ASN A 2 -7.56 29.10 -11.90
CA ASN A 2 -7.94 29.65 -13.20
C ASN A 2 -7.76 28.56 -14.26
N THR A 3 -8.81 27.78 -14.49
CA THR A 3 -8.83 26.65 -15.44
C THR A 3 -8.40 27.09 -16.84
N HIS A 4 -8.76 28.31 -17.24
CA HIS A 4 -8.42 28.91 -18.54
C HIS A 4 -6.92 29.08 -18.78
N LEU A 5 -6.12 29.34 -17.74
CA LEU A 5 -4.66 29.49 -17.91
C LEU A 5 -3.97 28.17 -18.26
N ILE A 6 -4.57 27.05 -17.83
CA ILE A 6 -4.06 25.70 -18.12
C ILE A 6 -4.38 25.33 -19.56
N GLU A 7 -5.59 25.67 -20.04
CA GLU A 7 -6.03 25.43 -21.41
C GLU A 7 -5.20 26.23 -22.43
N ASP A 8 -4.92 27.51 -22.16
CA ASP A 8 -4.07 28.34 -23.03
C ASP A 8 -2.64 27.79 -23.13
N LYS A 9 -2.07 27.39 -21.99
CA LYS A 9 -0.75 26.76 -21.99
C LYS A 9 -0.78 25.42 -22.71
N PHE A 10 -1.77 24.57 -22.46
CA PHE A 10 -1.89 23.26 -23.10
C PHE A 10 -2.04 23.37 -24.62
N ASN A 11 -2.79 24.35 -25.12
CA ASN A 11 -2.92 24.59 -26.56
C ASN A 11 -1.65 25.16 -27.20
N ALA A 12 -0.82 25.87 -26.44
CA ALA A 12 0.46 26.40 -26.93
C ALA A 12 1.58 25.34 -27.00
N LEU A 13 1.40 24.15 -26.40
CA LEU A 13 2.37 23.07 -26.47
C LEU A 13 2.23 22.27 -27.78
N SER A 14 3.35 21.73 -28.28
CA SER A 14 3.35 20.75 -29.37
C SER A 14 2.65 19.44 -28.94
N ASP A 15 2.05 18.73 -29.89
CA ASP A 15 1.31 17.49 -29.65
C ASP A 15 2.08 16.44 -28.85
N ASP A 16 3.39 16.35 -29.07
CA ASP A 16 4.28 15.43 -28.33
C ASP A 16 4.26 15.70 -26.81
N LEU A 17 4.32 16.97 -26.42
CA LEU A 17 4.31 17.36 -25.01
C LEU A 17 2.90 17.33 -24.41
N LYS A 18 1.84 17.46 -25.21
CA LYS A 18 0.45 17.28 -24.73
C LYS A 18 0.25 15.85 -24.25
N GLN A 19 0.85 14.88 -24.96
CA GLN A 19 0.80 13.48 -24.58
C GLN A 19 1.53 13.21 -23.26
N GLU A 20 2.71 13.81 -23.07
CA GLU A 20 3.45 13.72 -21.81
C GLU A 20 2.71 14.37 -20.64
N VAL A 21 1.99 15.48 -20.88
CA VAL A 21 1.13 16.11 -19.87
C VAL A 21 -0.05 15.22 -19.48
N LEU A 22 -0.68 14.55 -20.45
CA LEU A 22 -1.76 13.59 -20.18
C LEU A 22 -1.26 12.42 -19.34
N ASP A 23 -0.11 11.84 -19.70
CA ASP A 23 0.53 10.78 -18.91
C ASP A 23 0.87 11.25 -17.50
N PHE A 24 1.31 12.50 -17.34
CA PHE A 24 1.60 13.07 -16.03
C PHE A 24 0.33 13.26 -15.19
N ILE A 25 -0.79 13.65 -15.79
CA ILE A 25 -2.09 13.76 -15.12
C ILE A 25 -2.55 12.37 -14.65
N ASP A 26 -2.47 11.35 -15.52
CA ASP A 26 -2.82 9.97 -15.16
C ASP A 26 -1.92 9.41 -14.06
N PHE A 27 -0.61 9.72 -14.10
CA PHE A 27 0.34 9.39 -13.05
C PHE A 27 -0.06 10.02 -11.71
N LEU A 28 -0.44 11.31 -11.69
CA LEU A 28 -0.85 11.99 -10.47
C LEU A 28 -2.14 11.41 -9.89
N ILE A 29 -3.12 11.06 -10.73
CA ILE A 29 -4.37 10.40 -10.32
C ILE A 29 -4.06 9.05 -9.66
N THR A 30 -3.22 8.26 -10.32
CA THR A 30 -2.82 6.92 -9.85
C THR A 30 -2.05 7.02 -8.54
N LYS A 31 -1.07 7.93 -8.45
CA LYS A 31 -0.30 8.21 -7.23
C LYS A 31 -1.18 8.64 -6.07
N GLN A 32 -2.19 9.49 -6.30
CA GLN A 32 -3.12 9.93 -5.26
C GLN A 32 -3.97 8.75 -4.75
N ARG A 33 -4.43 7.86 -5.64
CA ARG A 33 -5.16 6.64 -5.26
C ARG A 33 -4.29 5.72 -4.41
N HIS A 34 -3.05 5.46 -4.81
CA HIS A 34 -2.12 4.61 -4.04
C HIS A 34 -1.78 5.19 -2.66
N LYS A 35 -1.65 6.53 -2.55
CA LYS A 35 -1.39 7.17 -1.25
C LYS A 35 -2.55 7.01 -0.26
N LYS A 36 -3.78 6.91 -0.75
CA LYS A 36 -4.98 6.70 0.08
C LYS A 36 -5.18 5.23 0.46
N THR A 37 -4.71 4.29 -0.35
CA THR A 37 -4.87 2.84 -0.12
C THR A 37 -3.72 2.18 0.63
N SER A 38 -2.73 2.96 1.09
CA SER A 38 -1.80 2.53 2.14
C SER A 38 -2.58 2.33 3.44
N LYS A 39 -3.39 1.26 3.51
CA LYS A 39 -3.86 0.64 4.73
C LYS A 39 -2.60 0.45 5.56
N LYS A 40 -2.43 1.23 6.63
CA LYS A 40 -1.32 1.03 7.57
C LYS A 40 -1.28 -0.45 7.87
N PHE A 41 -0.13 -1.09 7.64
CA PHE A 41 0.06 -2.50 7.94
C PHE A 41 -0.22 -2.65 9.44
N ASN A 42 -1.40 -3.18 9.78
CA ASN A 42 -1.80 -3.35 11.15
C ASN A 42 -1.31 -4.73 11.57
N PHE A 43 -0.44 -4.77 12.56
CA PHE A 43 0.01 -5.98 13.25
C PHE A 43 -1.12 -6.56 14.12
N SER A 44 -2.36 -6.62 13.61
CA SER A 44 -3.52 -7.13 14.35
C SER A 44 -3.41 -8.62 14.70
N TRP A 45 -2.45 -9.32 14.11
CA TRP A 45 -2.12 -10.71 14.43
C TRP A 45 -1.09 -10.84 15.56
N GLU A 46 -0.37 -9.76 15.89
CA GLU A 46 0.60 -9.75 16.99
C GLU A 46 -0.13 -9.98 18.32
N GLY A 47 0.34 -10.95 19.11
CA GLY A 47 -0.32 -11.33 20.37
C GLY A 47 -1.51 -12.30 20.22
N GLY A 48 -1.87 -12.75 19.01
CA GLY A 48 -2.96 -13.71 18.82
C GLY A 48 -2.72 -15.10 19.45
N LEU A 49 -1.48 -15.42 19.84
CA LEU A 49 -1.12 -16.64 20.57
C LEU A 49 -0.74 -16.37 22.04
N SER A 50 -0.95 -15.16 22.56
CA SER A 50 -0.60 -14.82 23.94
C SER A 50 -1.33 -15.69 24.96
N ASP A 51 -2.57 -16.11 24.67
CA ASP A 51 -3.35 -17.02 25.52
C ASP A 51 -2.71 -18.41 25.63
N LEU A 52 -2.05 -18.88 24.56
CA LEU A 52 -1.43 -20.20 24.51
C LEU A 52 -0.13 -20.27 25.32
N ASN A 53 0.53 -19.12 25.55
CA ASN A 53 1.74 -19.03 26.36
C ASN A 53 1.49 -19.41 27.83
N THR A 54 0.24 -19.30 28.31
CA THR A 54 -0.12 -19.74 29.67
C THR A 54 -0.37 -21.25 29.77
N LYS A 55 -0.69 -21.89 28.64
CA LYS A 55 -1.11 -23.30 28.58
C LYS A 55 0.00 -24.24 28.13
N TYR A 56 0.95 -23.74 27.35
CA TYR A 56 2.04 -24.54 26.79
C TYR A 56 3.38 -23.87 27.03
N ASN A 57 4.32 -24.61 27.63
CA ASN A 57 5.70 -24.21 27.68
C ASN A 57 6.41 -24.63 26.37
N SER A 58 7.42 -23.88 25.95
CA SER A 58 8.23 -24.20 24.76
C SER A 58 8.82 -25.61 24.81
N VAL A 59 9.11 -26.11 26.01
CA VAL A 59 9.64 -27.46 26.25
C VAL A 59 8.56 -28.53 26.03
N ASP A 60 7.31 -28.29 26.46
CA ASP A 60 6.22 -29.25 26.26
C ASP A 60 5.87 -29.38 24.78
N LEU A 61 5.86 -28.26 24.05
CA LEU A 61 5.65 -28.25 22.61
C LEU A 61 6.75 -28.99 21.86
N GLN A 62 7.99 -28.90 22.33
CA GLN A 62 9.12 -29.64 21.76
C GLN A 62 8.93 -31.16 21.93
N HIS A 63 8.52 -31.62 23.11
CA HIS A 63 8.22 -33.04 23.32
C HIS A 63 7.06 -33.52 22.44
N GLN A 64 5.95 -32.77 22.37
CA GLN A 64 4.82 -33.11 21.50
C GLN A 64 5.22 -33.17 20.01
N SER A 65 6.09 -32.26 19.56
CA SER A 65 6.58 -32.28 18.18
C SER A 65 7.46 -33.50 17.86
N MET A 66 8.17 -34.04 18.85
CA MET A 66 8.96 -35.27 18.67
C MET A 66 8.06 -36.51 18.61
N GLU A 67 6.96 -36.53 19.36
CA GLU A 67 5.96 -37.61 19.34
C GLU A 67 5.15 -37.66 18.02
N TRP A 68 5.00 -36.53 17.33
CA TRP A 68 4.29 -36.45 16.04
C TRP A 68 5.17 -36.74 14.81
N ARG A 69 6.43 -37.09 15.03
CA ARG A 69 7.41 -37.38 13.99
C ARG A 69 7.49 -38.87 13.69
#